data_AF-A0A496DA29-F1
#
_entry.id   AF-A0A496DA29-F1
#
_cell.length_a   1.000
_cell.length_b   1.000
_cell.length_c   1.000
_cell.angle_alpha   90.00
_cell.angle_beta   90.00
_cell.angle_gamma   90.00
#
_symmetry.space_group_name_H-M   'P 1'
#
loop_
_entity.id
_entity.type
_entity.pdbx_description
1 polymer ?
#
loop_
_entity_poly.entity_id
_entity_poly.type
_entity_poly.pdbx_seq_one_letter_code
_entity_poly.pdbx_strand_id
1 'polypeptide(L)'
;MVDDGINTSNNNNNNNNPEGEDREINLYAVFFKYMVYWPWFVASVLACCIGMYVFLRYQTPVYNVTSSVLIKEDEKKGANAASGLAAIQDLGMLSMTSNFDNEVEILRSRTLIKKVVSDMGLYIDMEESNALGFNPPLYKNSPVNVFITPEEADRLVAPVELRMRYTKEGQLTVRAEYKIDKEGDEETMEQGFDRLPAILPTPVGVFSFTGMDSIPELEGGEIELVAHVHTPTSTAEAYGKELSVTPSSKTTTIAKVSLRNTVRRRG
;
A
#
# COMPACT_ATOMS: atom_id res chain seq x y z
N MET A 1 43.82 -69.35 -81.88
CA MET A 1 42.68 -69.46 -82.83
C MET A 1 41.46 -69.65 -81.98
N VAL A 2 40.44 -68.81 -82.21
CA VAL A 2 39.08 -68.83 -81.63
C VAL A 2 39.00 -68.39 -80.16
N ASP A 3 38.01 -67.65 -79.68
CA ASP A 3 37.18 -66.49 -80.09
C ASP A 3 36.30 -66.22 -78.86
N ASP A 4 35.75 -65.00 -78.72
CA ASP A 4 34.54 -64.62 -77.96
C ASP A 4 34.39 -65.06 -76.48
N GLY A 5 33.97 -64.24 -75.51
CA GLY A 5 32.93 -63.23 -75.54
C GLY A 5 31.93 -63.50 -74.38
N ILE A 6 31.34 -62.43 -73.86
CA ILE A 6 30.05 -62.37 -73.11
C ILE A 6 30.11 -62.77 -71.61
N ASN A 7 30.16 -61.82 -70.68
CA ASN A 7 29.06 -61.01 -70.06
C ASN A 7 28.30 -61.74 -68.93
N THR A 8 28.30 -61.17 -67.72
CA THR A 8 27.08 -61.10 -66.92
C THR A 8 27.17 -59.98 -65.87
N SER A 9 26.19 -59.10 -65.96
CA SER A 9 25.86 -57.97 -65.09
C SER A 9 25.74 -58.34 -63.60
N ASN A 10 26.08 -57.42 -62.70
CA ASN A 10 25.18 -57.18 -61.58
C ASN A 10 25.22 -55.75 -61.06
N ASN A 11 24.03 -55.16 -61.04
CA ASN A 11 23.64 -53.86 -60.55
C ASN A 11 23.42 -53.95 -59.04
N ASN A 12 24.03 -53.07 -58.24
CA ASN A 12 23.60 -52.85 -56.86
C ASN A 12 23.64 -51.35 -56.54
N ASN A 13 22.47 -50.73 -56.70
CA ASN A 13 22.11 -49.45 -56.09
C ASN A 13 22.13 -49.58 -54.56
N ASN A 14 23.13 -48.99 -53.90
CA ASN A 14 23.10 -48.79 -52.46
C ASN A 14 22.23 -47.57 -52.12
N ASN A 15 20.97 -47.82 -51.81
CA ASN A 15 20.10 -46.87 -51.12
C ASN A 15 20.50 -46.81 -49.64
N ASN A 16 21.24 -45.76 -49.27
CA ASN A 16 21.49 -45.41 -47.88
C ASN A 16 20.26 -44.70 -47.30
N ASN A 17 19.44 -45.41 -46.55
CA ASN A 17 18.50 -44.83 -45.60
C ASN A 17 18.86 -45.35 -44.20
N PRO A 18 19.52 -44.56 -43.33
CA PRO A 18 19.55 -44.89 -41.92
C PRO A 18 18.17 -44.57 -41.34
N GLU A 19 17.53 -45.61 -40.86
CA GLU A 19 16.25 -45.64 -40.17
C GLU A 19 16.25 -44.61 -39.03
N GLY A 20 15.10 -43.95 -38.84
CA GLY A 20 14.87 -43.06 -37.73
C GLY A 20 15.00 -43.83 -36.43
N GLU A 21 16.08 -43.57 -35.68
CA GLU A 21 16.16 -43.94 -34.28
C GLU A 21 15.08 -43.14 -33.54
N ASP A 22 14.01 -43.85 -33.16
CA ASP A 22 13.13 -43.45 -32.10
C ASP A 22 14.00 -43.07 -30.90
N ARG A 23 14.15 -41.76 -30.68
CA ARG A 23 14.78 -41.22 -29.49
C ARG A 23 13.86 -41.50 -28.31
N GLU A 24 13.83 -42.75 -27.87
CA GLU A 24 13.37 -43.12 -26.54
C GLU A 24 14.29 -42.39 -25.57
N ILE A 25 13.85 -41.20 -25.16
CA ILE A 25 14.50 -40.43 -24.11
C ILE A 25 14.48 -41.33 -22.89
N ASN A 26 15.59 -42.01 -22.65
CA ASN A 26 15.78 -42.89 -21.51
C ASN A 26 15.79 -42.00 -20.27
N LEU A 27 14.60 -41.74 -19.72
CA LEU A 27 14.35 -40.89 -18.55
C LEU A 27 15.23 -41.33 -17.37
N TYR A 28 15.52 -42.63 -17.25
CA TYR A 28 16.46 -43.19 -16.27
C TYR A 28 17.90 -42.71 -16.48
N ALA A 29 18.41 -42.72 -17.71
CA ALA A 29 19.77 -42.27 -18.01
C ALA A 29 19.91 -40.75 -17.81
N VAL A 30 18.87 -39.99 -18.14
CA VAL A 30 18.80 -38.55 -17.90
C VAL A 30 18.76 -38.26 -16.38
N PHE A 31 17.96 -39.02 -15.62
CA PHE A 31 17.83 -38.87 -14.17
C PHE A 31 19.15 -39.13 -13.43
N PHE A 32 19.86 -40.23 -13.74
CA PHE A 32 21.17 -40.52 -13.13
C PHE A 32 22.22 -39.47 -13.48
N LYS A 33 22.18 -38.89 -14.69
CA LYS A 33 23.10 -37.81 -15.10
C LYS A 33 22.89 -36.52 -14.31
N TYR A 34 21.64 -36.16 -13.99
CA TYR A 34 21.33 -34.98 -13.18
C TYR A 34 21.50 -35.22 -11.66
N MET A 35 21.43 -36.48 -11.21
CA MET A 35 21.64 -36.85 -9.80
C MET A 35 23.05 -36.52 -9.31
N VAL A 36 24.08 -36.48 -10.16
CA VAL A 36 25.43 -36.03 -9.78
C VAL A 36 25.46 -34.54 -9.39
N TYR A 37 24.57 -33.73 -9.95
CA TYR A 37 24.45 -32.30 -9.65
C TYR A 37 23.46 -32.01 -8.50
N TRP A 38 23.05 -33.02 -7.74
CA TRP A 38 22.13 -32.85 -6.60
C TRP A 38 22.55 -31.76 -5.59
N PRO A 39 23.84 -31.48 -5.32
CA PRO A 39 24.21 -30.39 -4.40
C PRO A 39 23.88 -29.01 -4.99
N TRP A 40 23.98 -28.83 -6.31
CA TRP A 40 23.59 -27.59 -6.99
C TRP A 40 22.09 -27.40 -7.00
N PHE A 41 21.33 -28.49 -7.11
CA PHE A 41 19.88 -28.46 -6.95
C PHE A 41 19.50 -28.02 -5.53
N VAL A 42 20.10 -28.61 -4.50
CA VAL A 42 19.89 -28.21 -3.10
C VAL A 42 20.32 -26.76 -2.87
N ALA A 43 21.45 -26.32 -3.42
CA ALA A 43 21.91 -24.94 -3.34
C ALA A 43 20.92 -23.96 -3.99
N SER A 44 20.33 -24.32 -5.14
CA SER A 44 19.32 -23.49 -5.81
C SER A 44 18.01 -23.39 -5.02
N VAL A 45 17.56 -24.49 -4.40
CA VAL A 45 16.40 -24.50 -3.50
C VAL A 45 16.68 -23.64 -2.28
N LEU A 46 17.86 -23.76 -1.67
CA LEU A 46 18.25 -22.95 -0.52
C LEU A 46 18.32 -21.46 -0.88
N ALA A 47 18.90 -21.11 -2.03
CA ALA A 47 18.93 -19.74 -2.53
C ALA A 47 17.51 -19.19 -2.76
N CYS A 48 16.60 -19.99 -3.32
CA CYS A 48 15.19 -19.63 -3.49
C CYS A 48 14.49 -19.43 -2.13
N CYS A 49 14.73 -20.30 -1.14
CA CYS A 49 14.19 -20.15 0.21
C CYS A 49 14.71 -18.90 0.91
N ILE A 50 16.00 -18.57 0.77
CA ILE A 50 16.57 -17.34 1.31
C ILE A 50 15.94 -16.13 0.63
N GLY A 51 15.85 -16.14 -0.71
CA GLY A 51 15.19 -15.07 -1.47
C GLY A 51 13.73 -14.89 -1.07
N MET A 52 12.98 -15.98 -0.89
CA MET A 52 11.60 -15.96 -0.42
C MET A 52 11.49 -15.43 1.01
N TYR A 53 12.37 -15.86 1.93
CA TYR A 53 12.39 -15.37 3.31
C TYR A 53 12.67 -13.87 3.37
N VAL A 54 13.67 -13.40 2.61
CA VAL A 54 13.99 -11.99 2.43
C VAL A 54 12.76 -11.25 1.89
N PHE A 55 12.18 -11.73 0.80
CA PHE A 55 10.99 -11.12 0.19
C PHE A 55 9.83 -11.00 1.19
N LEU A 56 9.49 -12.07 1.92
CA LEU A 56 8.44 -12.04 2.95
C LEU A 56 8.78 -11.09 4.11
N ARG A 57 10.05 -10.98 4.49
CA ARG A 57 10.49 -10.10 5.58
C ARG A 57 10.43 -8.61 5.22
N TYR A 58 10.53 -8.27 3.94
CA TYR A 58 10.46 -6.90 3.42
C TYR A 58 9.09 -6.52 2.84
N GLN A 59 8.17 -7.47 2.65
CA GLN A 59 6.82 -7.14 2.22
C GLN A 59 6.05 -6.38 3.32
N THR A 60 5.56 -5.19 2.97
CA THR A 60 4.60 -4.43 3.78
C THR A 60 3.26 -5.16 3.83
N PRO A 61 2.73 -5.54 5.02
CA PRO A 61 1.40 -6.13 5.10
C PRO A 61 0.36 -5.07 4.71
N VAL A 62 -0.49 -5.37 3.72
CA VAL A 62 -1.63 -4.52 3.33
C VAL A 62 -2.90 -5.15 3.90
N TYR A 63 -3.54 -4.47 4.85
CA TYR A 63 -4.80 -4.88 5.44
C TYR A 63 -5.97 -4.29 4.66
N ASN A 64 -7.07 -5.03 4.54
CA ASN A 64 -8.33 -4.51 4.01
C ASN A 64 -9.32 -4.33 5.16
N VAL A 65 -9.72 -3.10 5.41
CA VAL A 65 -10.67 -2.72 6.46
C VAL A 65 -12.02 -2.55 5.77
N THR A 66 -13.06 -3.24 6.23
CA THR A 66 -14.41 -3.14 5.68
C THR A 66 -15.41 -2.76 6.75
N SER A 67 -16.21 -1.73 6.50
CA SER A 67 -17.33 -1.30 7.33
C SER A 67 -18.63 -1.34 6.51
N SER A 68 -19.77 -1.54 7.18
CA SER A 68 -21.10 -1.50 6.56
C SER A 68 -21.89 -0.34 7.15
N VAL A 69 -22.34 0.57 6.29
CA VAL A 69 -23.10 1.77 6.67
C VAL A 69 -24.51 1.66 6.11
N LEU A 70 -25.51 1.84 6.98
CA LEU A 70 -26.90 1.91 6.58
C LEU A 70 -27.25 3.37 6.25
N ILE A 71 -27.65 3.62 5.00
CA ILE A 71 -28.10 4.94 4.55
C ILE A 71 -29.57 5.07 4.93
N LYS A 72 -29.87 6.02 5.82
CA LYS A 72 -31.25 6.38 6.18
C LYS A 72 -31.73 7.43 5.19
N GLU A 73 -32.94 7.24 4.66
CA GLU A 73 -33.58 8.22 3.81
C GLU A 73 -34.08 9.39 4.67
N ASP A 74 -33.80 10.62 4.25
CA ASP A 74 -34.43 11.81 4.82
C ASP A 74 -35.89 11.85 4.35
N GLU A 75 -36.82 11.36 5.18
CA GLU A 75 -38.25 11.63 5.03
C GLU A 75 -38.56 13.09 5.39
N LYS A 76 -38.04 14.05 4.63
CA LYS A 76 -38.54 15.42 4.70
C LYS A 76 -39.87 15.49 3.95
N LYS A 77 -40.94 15.41 4.73
CA LYS A 77 -42.32 15.85 4.45
C LYS A 77 -42.37 17.02 3.45
N GLY A 78 -42.68 16.72 2.20
CA GLY A 78 -43.20 17.68 1.22
C GLY A 78 -44.70 17.50 1.10
N ALA A 79 -45.46 18.19 1.94
CA ALA A 79 -46.87 18.41 1.67
C ALA A 79 -47.00 19.20 0.35
N ASN A 80 -47.88 18.74 -0.54
CA ASN A 80 -48.34 19.38 -1.78
C ASN A 80 -47.37 19.40 -2.97
N ALA A 81 -47.34 18.32 -3.75
CA ALA A 81 -47.06 18.39 -5.18
C ALA A 81 -47.93 17.38 -5.95
N ALA A 82 -48.80 17.95 -6.79
CA ALA A 82 -49.76 17.38 -7.73
C ALA A 82 -49.67 15.87 -8.08
N SER A 83 -50.85 15.25 -8.00
CA SER A 83 -51.28 13.86 -8.16
C SER A 83 -50.97 13.16 -9.50
N GLY A 84 -49.75 13.29 -10.03
CA GLY A 84 -49.27 12.53 -11.20
C GLY A 84 -47.93 11.83 -10.97
N LEU A 85 -47.05 12.40 -10.14
CA LEU A 85 -45.71 11.86 -9.88
C LEU A 85 -45.69 10.85 -8.72
N ALA A 86 -46.64 10.96 -7.78
CA ALA A 86 -46.78 10.04 -6.63
C ALA A 86 -47.17 8.61 -7.04
N ALA A 87 -47.92 8.44 -8.14
CA ALA A 87 -48.27 7.12 -8.67
C ALA A 87 -47.08 6.40 -9.36
N ILE A 88 -46.08 7.16 -9.82
CA ILE A 88 -44.82 6.62 -10.35
C ILE A 88 -43.85 6.24 -9.22
N GLN A 89 -43.96 6.93 -8.07
CA GLN A 89 -43.21 6.60 -6.84
C GLN A 89 -43.72 5.31 -6.17
N ASP A 90 -45.00 4.97 -6.32
CA ASP A 90 -45.59 3.68 -5.88
C ASP A 90 -45.09 2.48 -6.72
N LEU A 91 -44.40 2.76 -7.84
CA LEU A 91 -43.60 1.79 -8.59
C LEU A 91 -42.20 1.59 -7.97
N GLY A 92 -42.02 1.95 -6.69
CA GLY A 92 -41.14 1.38 -5.63
C GLY A 92 -39.63 1.20 -5.85
N MET A 93 -39.15 1.27 -7.08
CA MET A 93 -37.83 0.76 -7.49
C MET A 93 -36.95 1.84 -8.11
N LEU A 94 -37.55 2.92 -8.64
CA LEU A 94 -36.81 3.99 -9.31
C LEU A 94 -36.34 5.12 -8.37
N SER A 95 -37.09 5.45 -7.32
CA SER A 95 -36.68 6.50 -6.35
C SER A 95 -35.63 6.03 -5.34
N MET A 96 -35.60 4.73 -5.03
CA MET A 96 -34.67 4.15 -4.05
C MET A 96 -33.22 4.11 -4.56
N THR A 97 -33.04 3.91 -5.87
CA THR A 97 -31.70 3.86 -6.49
C THR A 97 -31.04 5.25 -6.54
N SER A 98 -31.80 6.29 -6.93
CA SER A 98 -31.24 7.65 -7.09
C SER A 98 -30.77 8.27 -5.79
N ASN A 99 -31.50 8.05 -4.68
CA ASN A 99 -31.14 8.62 -3.38
C ASN A 99 -29.94 7.87 -2.77
N PHE A 100 -29.89 6.55 -2.93
CA PHE A 100 -28.76 5.74 -2.49
C PHE A 100 -27.47 6.08 -3.24
N ASP A 101 -27.54 6.17 -4.57
CA ASP A 101 -26.38 6.51 -5.40
C ASP A 101 -25.83 7.90 -5.07
N ASN A 102 -26.70 8.87 -4.80
CA ASN A 102 -26.31 10.22 -4.36
C ASN A 102 -25.55 10.20 -3.02
N GLU A 103 -26.03 9.46 -2.02
CA GLU A 103 -25.33 9.33 -0.74
C GLU A 103 -24.00 8.57 -0.87
N VAL A 104 -23.94 7.55 -1.72
CA VAL A 104 -22.69 6.86 -2.05
C VAL A 104 -21.69 7.79 -2.73
N GLU A 105 -22.16 8.67 -3.61
CA GLU A 105 -21.32 9.70 -4.25
C GLU A 105 -20.81 10.73 -3.24
N ILE A 106 -21.67 11.18 -2.31
CA ILE A 106 -21.28 12.08 -1.22
C ILE A 106 -20.22 11.42 -0.33
N LEU A 107 -20.38 10.12 -0.01
CA LEU A 107 -19.39 9.36 0.76
C LEU A 107 -18.03 9.26 0.06
N ARG A 108 -18.01 9.28 -1.27
CA ARG A 108 -16.80 9.29 -2.10
C ARG A 108 -16.28 10.70 -2.42
N SER A 109 -16.97 11.74 -1.96
CA SER A 109 -16.60 13.12 -2.28
C SER A 109 -15.26 13.49 -1.66
N ARG A 110 -14.44 14.21 -2.44
CA ARG A 110 -13.12 14.69 -1.99
C ARG A 110 -13.22 15.57 -0.74
N THR A 111 -14.27 16.38 -0.65
CA THR A 111 -14.51 17.28 0.48
C THR A 111 -14.76 16.52 1.78
N LEU A 112 -15.57 15.45 1.74
CA LEU A 112 -15.84 14.64 2.93
C LEU A 112 -14.59 13.88 3.37
N ILE A 113 -13.88 13.26 2.41
CA ILE A 113 -12.62 12.54 2.69
C ILE A 113 -11.58 13.50 3.28
N LYS A 114 -11.41 14.69 2.70
CA LYS A 114 -10.49 15.72 3.23
C LYS A 114 -10.86 16.13 4.65
N LYS A 115 -12.15 16.30 4.95
CA LYS A 115 -12.63 16.61 6.30
C LYS A 115 -12.26 15.51 7.29
N VAL A 116 -12.49 14.25 6.92
CA VAL A 116 -12.13 13.08 7.76
C VAL A 116 -10.62 12.97 7.97
N VAL A 117 -9.81 13.16 6.91
CA VAL A 117 -8.35 13.16 6.99
C VAL A 117 -7.85 14.26 7.92
N SER A 118 -8.44 15.45 7.85
CA SER A 118 -8.04 16.60 8.67
C SER A 118 -8.45 16.43 10.13
N ASP A 119 -9.66 15.93 10.40
CA ASP A 119 -10.20 15.72 11.74
C ASP A 119 -9.49 14.59 12.49
N MET A 120 -9.15 13.51 11.78
CA MET A 120 -8.40 12.38 12.36
C MET A 120 -6.88 12.56 12.34
N GLY A 121 -6.35 13.62 11.70
CA GLY A 121 -4.91 13.85 11.62
C GLY A 121 -4.15 12.84 10.74
N LEU A 122 -4.80 12.21 9.76
CA LEU A 122 -4.22 11.13 8.94
C LEU A 122 -3.13 11.58 7.96
N TYR A 123 -2.88 12.88 7.87
CA TYR A 123 -1.85 13.46 7.02
C TYR A 123 -0.46 13.49 7.70
N ILE A 124 -0.37 13.02 8.95
CA ILE A 124 0.89 12.83 9.67
C ILE A 124 1.13 11.32 9.81
N ASP A 125 2.17 10.85 9.15
CA ASP A 125 2.63 9.47 9.25
C ASP A 125 3.82 9.41 10.21
N MET A 126 3.86 8.38 11.06
CA MET A 126 4.94 8.18 12.02
C MET A 126 5.48 6.77 11.92
N GLU A 127 6.79 6.63 11.97
CA GLU A 127 7.53 5.38 11.83
C GLU A 127 8.69 5.30 12.82
N GLU A 128 9.06 4.08 13.22
CA GLU A 128 10.27 3.82 13.99
C GLU A 128 11.41 3.68 13.02
N SER A 129 12.43 4.51 13.14
CA SER A 129 13.66 4.32 12.37
C SER A 129 14.44 3.17 13.00
N ASN A 130 14.45 2.03 12.32
CA ASN A 130 15.30 0.91 12.67
C ASN A 130 16.51 0.87 11.73
N ALA A 131 17.72 0.82 12.28
CA ALA A 131 18.96 0.74 11.50
C ALA A 131 19.08 -0.53 10.62
N LEU A 132 18.23 -1.55 10.86
CA LEU A 132 18.23 -2.84 10.18
C LEU A 132 16.85 -3.16 9.60
N GLY A 133 16.51 -2.52 8.47
CA GLY A 133 15.39 -2.91 7.60
C GLY A 133 14.06 -2.21 7.90
N PHE A 134 12.95 -2.89 7.61
CA PHE A 134 11.60 -2.31 7.59
C PHE A 134 11.24 -1.51 8.86
N ASN A 135 10.89 -0.24 8.68
CA ASN A 135 10.40 0.65 9.71
C ASN A 135 8.92 0.38 9.97
N PRO A 136 8.53 -0.15 11.14
CA PRO A 136 7.11 -0.36 11.44
C PRO A 136 6.42 1.01 11.64
N PRO A 137 5.27 1.26 11.00
CA PRO A 137 4.52 2.49 11.23
C PRO A 137 3.95 2.53 12.66
N LEU A 138 4.31 3.57 13.42
CA LEU A 138 3.76 3.86 14.74
C LEU A 138 2.59 4.80 14.62
N TYR A 139 1.36 4.29 14.75
CA TYR A 139 0.18 5.16 14.75
C TYR A 139 -0.19 5.70 16.13
N LYS A 140 -0.49 4.81 17.09
CA LYS A 140 -0.95 5.17 18.46
C LYS A 140 0.01 4.75 19.58
N ASN A 141 1.16 4.17 19.22
CA ASN A 141 2.14 3.68 20.19
C ASN A 141 3.42 4.53 20.20
N SER A 142 3.39 5.73 19.58
CA SER A 142 4.54 6.61 19.59
C SER A 142 4.66 7.29 20.96
N PRO A 143 5.84 7.33 21.58
CA PRO A 143 6.06 8.07 22.83
C PRO A 143 5.98 9.59 22.62
N VAL A 144 6.10 10.07 21.39
CA VAL A 144 5.98 11.48 21.01
C VAL A 144 4.92 11.63 19.94
N ASN A 145 3.95 12.50 20.17
CA ASN A 145 2.95 12.87 19.19
C ASN A 145 3.33 14.21 18.53
N VAL A 146 3.26 14.25 17.20
CA VAL A 146 3.53 15.44 16.38
C VAL A 146 2.20 15.98 15.90
N PHE A 147 2.01 17.29 16.02
CA PHE A 147 0.83 17.96 15.54
C PHE A 147 1.18 19.29 14.86
N ILE A 148 0.52 19.54 13.73
CA ILE A 148 0.49 20.81 12.99
C ILE A 148 -0.98 21.08 12.68
N THR A 149 -1.38 22.32 12.42
CA THR A 149 -2.77 22.58 12.02
C THR A 149 -3.01 22.12 10.57
N PRO A 150 -4.20 21.61 10.23
CA PRO A 150 -4.52 21.25 8.84
C PRO A 150 -4.38 22.42 7.87
N GLU A 151 -4.61 23.65 8.34
CA GLU A 151 -4.52 24.88 7.54
C GLU A 151 -3.07 25.24 7.17
N GLU A 152 -2.12 25.00 8.08
CA GLU A 152 -0.68 25.15 7.81
C GLU A 152 -0.19 23.97 6.96
N ALA A 153 -0.62 22.75 7.27
CA ALA A 153 -0.24 21.55 6.52
C ALA A 153 -0.68 21.60 5.05
N ASP A 154 -1.83 22.21 4.74
CA ASP A 154 -2.32 22.35 3.35
C ASP A 154 -1.55 23.42 2.55
N ARG A 155 -0.76 24.27 3.22
CA ARG A 155 0.12 25.26 2.59
C ARG A 155 1.50 24.71 2.26
N LEU A 156 1.82 23.50 2.75
CA LEU A 156 3.10 22.85 2.47
C LEU A 156 3.25 22.62 0.97
N VAL A 157 4.41 23.02 0.44
CA VAL A 157 4.73 22.85 -0.97
C VAL A 157 5.19 21.42 -1.27
N ALA A 158 5.87 20.81 -0.30
CA ALA A 158 6.34 19.43 -0.33
C ALA A 158 6.13 18.79 1.06
N PRO A 159 6.11 17.44 1.16
CA PRO A 159 6.07 16.77 2.44
C PRO A 159 7.24 17.19 3.32
N VAL A 160 6.98 17.39 4.62
CA VAL A 160 8.01 17.69 5.61
C VAL A 160 8.42 16.41 6.31
N GLU A 161 9.72 16.16 6.39
CA GLU A 161 10.28 15.03 7.13
C GLU A 161 10.86 15.52 8.46
N LEU A 162 10.40 14.92 9.56
CA LEU A 162 10.85 15.23 10.92
C LEU A 162 11.54 14.00 11.48
N ARG A 163 12.87 14.04 11.54
CA ARG A 163 13.68 13.02 12.22
C ARG A 163 13.83 13.40 13.68
N MET A 164 13.36 12.54 14.57
CA MET A 164 13.26 12.79 15.99
C MET A 164 14.06 11.73 16.74
N ARG A 165 14.89 12.16 17.68
CA ARG A 165 15.55 11.27 18.64
C ARG A 165 15.02 11.58 20.03
N TYR A 166 14.33 10.61 20.63
CA TYR A 166 13.73 10.73 21.95
C TYR A 166 14.46 9.83 22.95
N THR A 167 14.79 10.39 24.11
CA THR A 167 15.56 9.71 25.16
C THR A 167 14.68 9.43 26.37
N LYS A 168 15.02 8.41 27.19
CA LYS A 168 14.34 8.12 28.48
C LYS A 168 14.30 9.31 29.44
N GLU A 169 15.23 10.25 29.29
CA GLU A 169 15.37 11.45 30.11
C GLU A 169 14.37 12.55 29.72
N GLY A 170 13.59 12.33 28.65
CA GLY A 170 12.59 13.27 28.15
C GLY A 170 13.14 14.31 27.17
N GLN A 171 14.41 14.18 26.76
CA GLN A 171 15.01 15.06 25.77
C GLN A 171 14.63 14.61 24.36
N LEU A 172 14.24 15.56 23.53
CA LEU A 172 13.86 15.38 22.13
C LEU A 172 14.78 16.21 21.24
N THR A 173 15.54 15.57 20.36
CA THR A 173 16.21 16.26 19.24
C THR A 173 15.36 16.11 17.99
N VAL A 174 15.01 17.21 17.34
CA VAL A 174 14.24 17.21 16.09
C VAL A 174 15.08 17.81 14.97
N ARG A 175 15.19 17.10 13.86
CA ARG A 175 15.73 17.58 12.60
C ARG A 175 14.61 17.59 11.57
N ALA A 176 14.19 18.79 11.18
CA ALA A 176 13.17 19.03 10.17
C ALA A 176 13.82 19.29 8.81
N GLU A 177 13.28 18.65 7.77
CA GLU A 177 13.65 18.84 6.36
C GLU A 177 12.40 19.26 5.60
N TYR A 178 12.45 20.45 4.98
CA TYR A 178 11.30 21.06 4.34
C TYR A 178 11.68 21.91 3.13
N LYS A 179 10.72 22.15 2.24
CA LYS A 179 10.86 23.08 1.10
C LYS A 179 9.95 24.29 1.29
N ILE A 180 10.53 25.48 1.15
CA ILE A 180 9.79 26.74 1.21
C ILE A 180 9.11 27.02 -0.13
N ASP A 181 9.83 26.80 -1.24
CA ASP A 181 9.36 27.07 -2.60
C ASP A 181 9.44 25.83 -3.50
N LYS A 182 8.63 25.80 -4.56
CA LYS A 182 8.58 24.66 -5.51
C LYS A 182 9.90 24.42 -6.25
N GLU A 183 10.67 25.49 -6.42
CA GLU A 183 11.95 25.51 -7.13
C GLU A 183 13.13 25.74 -6.18
N GLY A 184 12.87 25.80 -4.87
CA GLY A 184 13.90 25.98 -3.84
C GLY A 184 14.55 24.67 -3.43
N ASP A 185 15.75 24.79 -2.85
CA ASP A 185 16.46 23.68 -2.23
C ASP A 185 15.78 23.23 -0.92
N GLU A 186 16.15 22.03 -0.46
CA GLU A 186 15.71 21.50 0.84
C GLU A 186 16.43 22.25 1.96
N GLU A 187 15.65 22.86 2.84
CA GLU A 187 16.13 23.54 4.03
C GLU A 187 16.06 22.57 5.21
N THR A 188 17.09 22.61 6.06
CA THR A 188 17.14 21.77 7.26
C THR A 188 17.24 22.63 8.51
N MET A 189 16.48 22.25 9.54
CA MET A 189 16.49 22.91 10.84
C MET A 189 16.61 21.85 11.92
N GLU A 190 17.60 22.00 12.80
CA GLU A 190 17.79 21.13 13.95
C GLU A 190 17.54 21.90 15.24
N GLN A 191 16.72 21.35 16.13
CA GLN A 191 16.45 21.91 17.44
C GLN A 191 16.32 20.81 18.49
N GLY A 192 17.01 21.01 19.62
CA GLY A 192 16.88 20.18 20.81
C GLY A 192 15.89 20.79 21.81
N PHE A 193 15.15 19.92 22.47
CA PHE A 193 14.21 20.27 23.54
C PHE A 193 14.48 19.39 24.76
N ASP A 194 14.65 20.02 25.92
CA ASP A 194 14.92 19.31 27.17
C ASP A 194 13.66 18.68 27.78
N ARG A 195 12.46 19.18 27.41
CA ARG A 195 11.16 18.76 27.94
C ARG A 195 10.05 18.90 26.91
N LEU A 196 9.05 18.04 27.02
CA LEU A 196 7.78 18.11 26.29
C LEU A 196 6.67 18.67 27.21
N PRO A 197 5.68 19.40 26.67
CA PRO A 197 5.47 19.73 25.26
C PRO A 197 6.43 20.79 24.73
N ALA A 198 6.77 20.69 23.45
CA ALA A 198 7.67 21.60 22.75
C ALA A 198 7.06 22.09 21.42
N ILE A 199 7.51 23.25 20.96
CA ILE A 199 7.11 23.80 19.65
C ILE A 199 8.34 24.12 18.81
N LEU A 200 8.30 23.76 17.53
CA LEU A 200 9.29 24.07 16.52
C LEU A 200 8.64 24.99 15.48
N PRO A 201 8.82 26.31 15.59
CA PRO A 201 8.37 27.24 14.57
C PRO A 201 9.29 27.11 13.34
N THR A 202 8.72 26.74 12.20
CA THR A 202 9.43 26.72 10.91
C THR A 202 8.79 27.71 9.94
N PRO A 203 9.50 28.14 8.87
CA PRO A 203 8.93 29.00 7.83
C PRO A 203 7.68 28.41 7.16
N VAL A 204 7.52 27.08 7.17
CA VAL A 204 6.42 26.37 6.52
C VAL A 204 5.24 26.04 7.46
N GLY A 205 5.39 26.30 8.77
CA GLY A 205 4.36 26.06 9.78
C GLY A 205 4.92 25.81 11.18
N VAL A 206 4.04 25.76 12.17
CA VAL A 206 4.43 25.46 13.56
C VAL A 206 4.17 24.00 13.89
N PHE A 207 5.23 23.26 14.21
CA PHE A 207 5.12 21.89 14.68
C PHE A 207 5.09 21.87 16.20
N SER A 208 4.19 21.07 16.78
CA SER A 208 4.10 20.84 18.22
C SER A 208 4.36 19.37 18.53
N PHE A 209 5.11 19.14 19.60
CA PHE A 209 5.51 17.82 20.07
C PHE A 209 4.97 17.63 21.47
N THR A 210 4.18 16.58 21.70
CA THR A 210 3.65 16.24 23.03
C THR A 210 4.08 14.83 23.42
N GLY A 211 4.56 14.66 24.65
CA GLY A 211 4.85 13.32 25.18
C GLY A 211 3.56 12.54 25.40
N MET A 212 3.58 11.24 25.14
CA MET A 212 2.46 10.34 25.34
C MET A 212 2.86 9.23 26.33
N ASP A 213 1.96 8.87 27.24
CA ASP A 213 2.24 7.90 28.32
C ASP A 213 2.52 6.47 27.80
N SER A 214 2.20 6.20 26.53
CA SER A 214 2.47 4.93 25.85
C SER A 214 3.93 4.86 25.41
N ILE A 215 4.83 4.73 26.38
CA ILE A 215 6.26 4.47 26.13
C ILE A 215 6.39 2.97 25.81
N PRO A 216 6.65 2.55 24.55
CA PRO A 216 7.16 1.20 24.33
C PRO A 216 8.45 1.07 25.15
N GLU A 217 8.65 -0.05 25.86
CA GLU A 217 9.86 -0.29 26.64
C GLU A 217 11.07 -0.05 25.74
N LEU A 218 11.73 1.11 25.90
CA LEU A 218 12.83 1.53 25.06
C LEU A 218 14.00 0.55 25.26
N GLU A 219 14.11 -0.44 24.37
CA GLU A 219 15.26 -1.32 24.25
C GLU A 219 16.46 -0.45 23.83
N GLY A 220 17.31 -0.09 24.79
CA GLY A 220 18.50 0.73 24.54
C GLY A 220 18.46 2.18 25.01
N GLY A 221 17.33 2.66 25.56
CA GLY A 221 17.26 3.98 26.20
C GLY A 221 17.01 5.17 25.27
N GLU A 222 17.07 4.97 23.96
CA GLU A 222 16.79 5.95 22.92
C GLU A 222 15.88 5.32 21.85
N ILE A 223 15.03 6.14 21.24
CA ILE A 223 14.22 5.76 20.07
C ILE A 223 14.39 6.81 18.99
N GLU A 224 14.59 6.35 17.77
CA GLU A 224 14.56 7.17 16.58
C GLU A 224 13.17 7.06 15.94
N LEU A 225 12.53 8.20 15.76
CA LEU A 225 11.22 8.34 15.16
C LEU A 225 11.35 9.18 13.90
N VAL A 226 10.60 8.84 12.86
CA VAL A 226 10.49 9.66 11.65
C VAL A 226 9.01 9.98 11.47
N ALA A 227 8.70 11.26 11.37
CA ALA A 227 7.36 11.71 11.01
C ALA A 227 7.37 12.34 9.61
N HIS A 228 6.47 11.90 8.75
CA HIS A 228 6.20 12.50 7.45
C HIS A 228 4.91 13.28 7.50
N VAL A 229 4.97 14.57 7.22
CA VAL A 229 3.81 15.46 7.21
C VAL A 229 3.45 15.78 5.77
N HIS A 230 2.28 15.32 5.35
CA HIS A 230 1.73 15.52 4.02
C HIS A 230 0.65 16.61 4.03
N THR A 231 0.29 17.10 2.84
CA THR A 231 -0.87 17.99 2.73
C THR A 231 -2.16 17.19 2.93
N PRO A 232 -3.14 17.68 3.71
CA PRO A 232 -4.44 17.00 3.86
C PRO A 232 -5.13 16.76 2.52
N THR A 233 -4.94 17.65 1.55
CA THR A 233 -5.45 17.48 0.18
C THR A 233 -4.82 16.27 -0.51
N SER A 234 -3.48 16.15 -0.52
CA SER A 234 -2.80 15.01 -1.16
C SER A 234 -3.16 13.68 -0.49
N THR A 235 -3.24 13.67 0.84
CA THR A 235 -3.62 12.48 1.61
C THR A 235 -5.06 12.08 1.31
N ALA A 236 -5.99 13.05 1.23
CA ALA A 236 -7.37 12.79 0.86
C ALA A 236 -7.51 12.23 -0.57
N GLU A 237 -6.71 12.70 -1.52
CA GLU A 237 -6.67 12.14 -2.87
C GLU A 237 -6.15 10.70 -2.90
N ALA A 238 -5.15 10.37 -2.08
CA ALA A 238 -4.66 9.00 -1.92
C ALA A 238 -5.75 8.09 -1.34
N TYR A 239 -6.37 8.49 -0.22
CA TYR A 239 -7.49 7.74 0.37
C TYR A 239 -8.68 7.60 -0.59
N GLY A 240 -9.00 8.65 -1.37
CA GLY A 240 -10.08 8.60 -2.36
C GLY A 240 -9.84 7.59 -3.48
N LYS A 241 -8.59 7.34 -3.87
CA LYS A 241 -8.24 6.31 -4.87
C LYS A 241 -8.37 4.89 -4.30
N GLU A 242 -8.08 4.71 -3.01
CA GLU A 242 -8.11 3.41 -2.35
C GLU A 242 -9.48 3.06 -1.74
N LEU A 243 -10.34 4.06 -1.56
CA LEU A 243 -11.69 3.91 -1.01
C LEU A 243 -12.63 3.28 -2.04
N SER A 244 -13.09 2.07 -1.74
CA SER A 244 -14.16 1.41 -2.48
C SER A 244 -15.46 1.45 -1.68
N VAL A 245 -16.49 2.09 -2.24
CA VAL A 245 -17.85 2.08 -1.71
C VAL A 245 -18.72 1.32 -2.70
N THR A 246 -19.26 0.18 -2.26
CA THR A 246 -20.13 -0.67 -3.09
C THR A 246 -21.42 -1.00 -2.35
N PRO A 247 -22.57 -1.08 -3.05
CA PRO A 247 -23.79 -1.57 -2.43
C PRO A 247 -23.62 -3.03 -2.00
N SER A 248 -24.17 -3.40 -0.85
CA SER A 248 -24.17 -4.78 -0.38
C SER A 248 -25.05 -5.71 -1.24
N SER A 249 -25.98 -5.14 -2.02
CA SER A 249 -26.87 -5.80 -2.98
C SER A 249 -27.52 -4.75 -3.89
N LYS A 250 -28.04 -5.12 -5.07
CA LYS A 250 -28.69 -4.19 -6.02
C LYS A 250 -29.98 -3.55 -5.48
N THR A 251 -30.49 -4.03 -4.35
CA THR A 251 -31.78 -3.62 -3.76
C THR A 251 -31.67 -3.22 -2.29
N THR A 252 -30.45 -2.99 -1.77
CA THR A 252 -30.25 -2.68 -0.35
C THR A 252 -29.66 -1.29 -0.16
N THR A 253 -30.11 -0.60 0.88
CA THR A 253 -29.59 0.69 1.35
C THR A 253 -28.33 0.57 2.22
N ILE A 254 -27.71 -0.62 2.23
CA ILE A 254 -26.46 -0.90 2.95
C ILE A 254 -25.29 -0.71 1.98
N ALA A 255 -24.44 0.28 2.25
CA ALA A 255 -23.18 0.48 1.57
C ALA A 255 -22.03 -0.20 2.33
N LYS A 256 -21.22 -0.99 1.63
CA LYS A 256 -19.96 -1.51 2.13
C LYS A 256 -18.86 -0.53 1.75
N VAL A 257 -18.15 -0.03 2.76
CA VAL A 257 -17.00 0.84 2.62
C VAL A 257 -15.76 0.00 2.91
N SER A 258 -14.87 -0.14 1.94
CA SER A 258 -13.61 -0.88 2.10
C SER A 258 -12.42 0.01 1.77
N LEU A 259 -11.38 -0.08 2.59
CA LEU A 259 -10.14 0.68 2.47
C LEU A 259 -8.95 -0.24 2.68
N ARG A 260 -7.96 -0.14 1.79
CA ARG A 260 -6.67 -0.82 1.98
C ARG A 260 -5.76 0.07 2.80
N ASN A 261 -5.09 -0.49 3.81
CA ASN A 261 -4.18 0.26 4.66
C ASN A 261 -3.06 -0.65 5.19
N THR A 262 -1.84 -0.16 5.24
CA THR A 262 -0.69 -0.88 5.80
C THR A 262 -0.75 -0.98 7.33
N VAL A 263 -1.56 -0.13 7.98
CA VAL A 263 -1.73 -0.11 9.45
C VAL A 263 -3.12 -0.58 9.85
N ARG A 264 -3.22 -1.75 10.48
CA ARG A 264 -4.50 -2.32 10.95
C ARG A 264 -5.29 -1.38 11.88
N ARG A 265 -4.61 -0.56 12.68
CA ARG A 265 -5.24 0.38 13.65
C ARG A 265 -5.78 1.67 13.02
N ARG A 266 -5.56 1.90 11.72
CA ARG A 266 -6.10 3.04 10.98
C ARG A 266 -7.46 2.74 10.32
N GLY A 267 -7.97 1.52 10.49
CA GLY A 267 -9.29 1.07 10.04
C GLY A 267 -10.36 1.09 11.11
#